data_AF-A0A9Q9SR84-F1
#
_entry.id   AF-A0A9Q9SR84-F1
#
_cell.length_a   1.000
_cell.length_b   1.000
_cell.length_c   1.000
_cell.angle_alpha   90.00
_cell.angle_beta   90.00
_cell.angle_gamma   90.00
#
_symmetry.space_group_name_H-M   'P 1'
#
loop_
_entity.id
_entity.type
_entity.pdbx_description
1 polymer ?
#
loop_
_entity_poly.entity_id
_entity_poly.type
_entity_poly.pdbx_seq_one_letter_code
_entity_poly.pdbx_strand_id
1 'polypeptide(L)'
;MSHEALDPLLRQFAEKRLGRPLEPGEEQALVERLPGRHGNPQASATGPATHAHAANPSLPQLKTRHEAREQIKHFLQLNQQKAYEKMRGILQTIDAQNETTLGMLASEQRKVSGVLDAHEPQGDAQASGAAELQDSTREALAMIGEQLTGLIRQEIEACFRQYVDSLAERLAIRLDAMEERLQSIGAGPVELSESTAAATAGVHDIPGQASME
;
A
#
# COMPACT_ATOMS: atom_id res chain seq x y z
N MET A 1 37.85 4.11 33.12
CA MET A 1 36.58 4.55 32.52
C MET A 1 36.13 3.49 31.54
N SER A 2 35.28 2.56 31.98
CA SER A 2 34.77 1.47 31.14
C SER A 2 33.64 2.00 30.25
N HIS A 3 33.87 2.04 28.93
CA HIS A 3 32.84 2.36 27.94
C HIS A 3 31.74 1.29 28.04
N GLU A 4 30.59 1.65 28.59
CA GLU A 4 29.40 0.80 28.60
C GLU A 4 28.79 0.80 27.20
N ALA A 5 29.14 -0.22 26.41
CA ALA A 5 28.60 -0.44 25.08
C ALA A 5 27.21 -1.10 25.15
N LEU A 6 26.40 -0.83 24.12
CA LEU A 6 25.10 -1.49 23.96
C LEU A 6 25.31 -2.98 23.69
N ASP A 7 24.41 -3.84 24.20
CA ASP A 7 24.44 -5.27 23.93
C ASP A 7 24.52 -5.52 22.40
N PRO A 8 25.51 -6.30 21.91
CA PRO A 8 25.73 -6.49 20.47
C PRO A 8 24.49 -6.92 19.69
N LEU A 9 23.60 -7.69 20.32
CA LEU A 9 22.35 -8.14 19.70
C LEU A 9 21.34 -7.00 19.53
N LEU A 10 21.24 -6.10 20.53
CA LEU A 10 20.40 -4.90 20.47
C LEU A 10 20.95 -3.91 19.44
N ARG A 11 22.28 -3.76 19.38
CA ARG A 11 22.94 -2.94 18.38
C ARG A 11 22.60 -3.41 16.97
N GLN A 12 22.76 -4.71 16.69
CA GLN A 12 22.43 -5.28 15.39
C GLN A 12 20.94 -5.12 15.03
N PHE A 13 20.05 -5.20 16.02
CA PHE A 13 18.63 -4.97 15.80
C PHE A 13 18.34 -3.50 15.45
N ALA A 14 18.94 -2.56 16.16
CA ALA A 14 18.79 -1.12 15.91
C ALA A 14 19.33 -0.77 14.51
N GLU A 15 20.52 -1.25 14.15
CA GLU A 15 21.14 -1.04 12.84
C GLU A 15 20.29 -1.63 11.70
N LYS A 16 19.71 -2.82 11.90
CA LYS A 16 18.80 -3.43 10.91
C LYS A 16 17.51 -2.64 10.72
N ARG A 17 17.01 -1.97 11.77
CA ARG A 17 15.80 -1.13 11.70
C ARG A 17 16.10 0.24 11.09
N LEU A 18 17.28 0.79 11.36
CA LEU A 18 17.75 2.08 10.86
C LEU A 18 18.31 2.00 9.44
N GLY A 19 18.71 0.80 8.98
CA GLY A 19 19.32 0.59 7.66
C GLY A 19 20.72 1.21 7.53
N ARG A 20 21.33 1.61 8.66
CA ARG A 20 22.64 2.25 8.75
C ARG A 20 23.33 1.89 10.08
N PRO A 21 24.67 1.99 10.17
CA PRO A 21 25.40 1.79 11.42
C PRO A 21 24.93 2.77 12.51
N LEU A 22 24.94 2.32 13.76
CA LEU A 22 24.55 3.14 14.90
C LEU A 22 25.67 4.11 15.26
N GLU A 23 25.36 5.40 15.35
CA GLU A 23 26.33 6.42 15.74
C GLU A 23 26.68 6.29 17.24
N PRO A 24 27.92 6.58 17.67
CA PRO A 24 28.33 6.39 19.07
C PRO A 24 27.46 7.14 20.08
N GLY A 25 26.96 8.33 19.73
CA GLY A 25 26.06 9.11 20.58
C GLY A 25 24.64 8.54 20.67
N GLU A 26 24.16 7.88 19.61
CA GLU A 26 22.87 7.19 19.60
C GLU A 26 22.94 5.90 20.45
N GLU A 27 24.08 5.21 20.41
CA GLU A 27 24.36 4.04 21.26
C GLU A 27 24.30 4.39 22.74
N GLN A 28 24.92 5.51 23.14
CA GLN A 28 24.93 5.97 24.53
C GLN A 28 23.54 6.40 25.01
N ALA A 29 22.77 7.10 24.18
CA ALA A 29 21.39 7.47 24.51
C ALA A 29 20.46 6.24 24.67
N LEU A 30 20.70 5.17 23.91
CA LEU A 30 19.96 3.92 24.05
C LEU A 30 20.35 3.16 25.32
N VAL A 31 21.64 3.15 25.67
CA VAL A 31 22.13 2.57 26.94
C VAL A 31 21.57 3.29 28.15
N GLU A 32 21.47 4.63 28.11
CA GLU A 32 20.91 5.42 29.20
C GLU A 32 19.39 5.22 29.36
N ARG A 33 18.69 4.96 28.25
CA ARG A 33 17.24 4.70 28.24
C ARG A 33 16.85 3.27 28.57
N LEU A 34 17.81 2.34 28.67
CA LEU A 34 17.54 0.94 29.04
C LEU A 34 17.25 0.85 30.56
N PRO A 35 16.01 0.50 30.95
CA PRO A 35 15.67 0.35 32.36
C PRO A 35 16.22 -1.00 32.84
N GLY A 36 17.44 -1.00 33.38
CA GLY A 36 17.99 -2.23 33.94
C GLY A 36 19.47 -2.25 34.33
N ARG A 37 20.22 -1.14 34.28
CA ARG A 37 21.65 -1.19 34.58
C ARG A 37 22.25 -0.04 35.39
N HIS A 38 21.48 0.98 35.75
CA HIS A 38 21.86 1.91 36.82
C HIS A 38 21.23 1.45 38.13
N GLY A 39 22.07 0.95 39.04
CA GLY A 39 21.64 0.53 40.36
C GLY A 39 20.91 1.64 41.12
N ASN A 40 19.83 1.25 41.78
CA ASN A 40 19.29 1.84 43.01
C ASN A 40 19.25 3.39 43.08
N PRO A 41 18.17 4.07 42.68
CA PRO A 41 17.82 5.32 43.32
C PRO A 41 17.16 4.97 44.67
N GLN A 42 17.95 5.15 45.71
CA GLN A 42 17.54 5.38 47.09
C GLN A 42 16.11 5.93 47.19
N ALA A 43 15.24 5.15 47.82
CA ALA A 43 13.89 5.57 48.17
C ALA A 43 13.93 6.84 49.05
N SER A 44 13.72 8.00 48.45
CA SER A 44 13.16 9.16 49.15
C SER A 44 11.66 9.15 48.92
N ALA A 45 10.95 8.56 49.89
CA ALA A 45 9.51 8.69 49.99
C ALA A 45 9.17 10.11 50.48
N THR A 46 8.48 10.91 49.66
CA THR A 46 7.37 11.79 50.08
C THR A 46 6.84 12.59 48.88
N GLY A 47 5.61 12.31 48.45
CA GLY A 47 4.85 13.14 47.52
C GLY A 47 3.80 12.35 46.72
N PRO A 48 2.49 12.62 46.85
CA PRO A 48 1.45 11.77 46.26
C PRO A 48 1.24 12.10 44.78
N ALA A 49 1.48 11.15 43.90
CA ALA A 49 1.05 11.22 42.51
C ALA A 49 -0.14 10.27 42.31
N THR A 50 -1.28 10.88 42.01
CA THR A 50 -2.57 10.31 41.66
C THR A 50 -2.42 9.36 40.47
N HIS A 51 -2.48 8.04 40.70
CA HIS A 51 -2.52 7.05 39.62
C HIS A 51 -3.96 6.82 39.17
N ALA A 52 -4.33 7.43 38.04
CA ALA A 52 -5.50 7.02 37.26
C ALA A 52 -5.17 5.69 36.55
N HIS A 53 -5.63 4.58 37.11
CA HIS A 53 -5.56 3.28 36.43
C HIS A 53 -6.66 3.19 35.37
N ALA A 54 -6.28 3.47 34.11
CA ALA A 54 -7.04 3.03 32.96
C ALA A 54 -6.92 1.50 32.85
N ALA A 55 -8.06 0.82 32.90
CA ALA A 55 -8.17 -0.63 32.81
C ALA A 55 -7.78 -1.13 31.42
N ASN A 56 -6.53 -1.56 31.25
CA ASN A 56 -6.14 -2.39 30.12
C ASN A 56 -6.50 -3.85 30.43
N PRO A 57 -7.21 -4.57 29.53
CA PRO A 57 -7.45 -6.00 29.71
C PRO A 57 -6.12 -6.75 29.68
N SER A 58 -5.77 -7.39 30.79
CA SER A 58 -4.53 -8.14 30.94
C SER A 58 -4.49 -9.33 29.98
N LEU A 59 -3.52 -9.32 29.07
CA LEU A 59 -3.10 -10.49 28.29
C LEU A 59 -2.79 -11.67 29.24
N PRO A 60 -3.07 -12.93 28.85
CA PRO A 60 -2.82 -14.08 29.69
C PRO A 60 -1.34 -14.12 30.08
N GLN A 61 -1.07 -13.91 31.37
CA GLN A 61 0.27 -13.94 31.94
C GLN A 61 0.79 -15.38 31.86
N LEU A 62 1.56 -15.66 30.82
CA LEU A 62 2.41 -16.84 30.72
C LEU A 62 3.39 -16.80 31.91
N LYS A 63 3.18 -17.69 32.89
CA LYS A 63 3.87 -17.63 34.18
C LYS A 63 5.36 -17.97 34.05
N THR A 64 5.74 -18.65 32.97
CA THR A 64 7.13 -18.97 32.65
C THR A 64 7.43 -18.81 31.15
N ARG A 65 8.68 -18.41 30.82
CA ARG A 65 9.16 -18.41 29.41
C ARG A 65 9.07 -19.79 28.76
N HIS A 66 9.03 -20.85 29.55
CA HIS A 66 8.92 -22.22 29.04
C HIS A 66 7.50 -22.52 28.55
N GLU A 67 6.46 -22.16 29.32
CA GLU A 67 5.06 -22.25 28.87
C GLU A 67 4.81 -21.45 27.60
N ALA A 68 5.43 -20.26 27.48
CA ALA A 68 5.31 -19.43 26.29
C ALA A 68 5.87 -20.13 25.04
N ARG A 69 7.03 -20.81 25.18
CA ARG A 69 7.65 -21.56 24.09
C ARG A 69 6.79 -22.76 23.68
N GLU A 70 6.22 -23.49 24.63
CA GLU A 70 5.36 -24.63 24.32
C GLU A 70 4.04 -24.21 23.67
N GLN A 71 3.44 -23.10 24.12
CA GLN A 71 2.25 -22.54 23.45
C GLN A 71 2.55 -22.08 22.03
N ILE A 72 3.70 -21.43 21.80
CA ILE A 72 4.12 -21.01 20.45
C ILE A 72 4.35 -22.23 19.55
N LYS A 73 4.99 -23.29 20.05
CA LYS A 73 5.18 -24.54 19.28
C LYS A 73 3.84 -25.16 18.90
N HIS A 74 2.91 -25.27 19.86
CA HIS A 74 1.58 -25.82 19.60
C HIS A 74 0.79 -24.97 18.60
N PHE A 75 0.83 -23.64 18.75
CA PHE A 75 0.20 -22.73 17.80
C PHE A 75 0.81 -22.84 16.40
N LEU A 76 2.13 -22.93 16.30
CA LEU A 76 2.82 -23.08 15.03
C LEU A 76 2.46 -24.41 14.35
N GLN A 77 2.40 -25.51 15.11
CA GLN A 77 2.00 -26.82 14.61
C GLN A 77 0.55 -26.81 14.11
N LEU A 78 -0.37 -26.22 14.89
CA LEU A 78 -1.77 -26.08 14.49
C LEU A 78 -1.92 -25.19 13.25
N ASN A 79 -1.17 -24.09 13.17
CA ASN A 79 -1.18 -23.19 12.02
C ASN A 79 -0.65 -23.90 10.76
N GLN A 80 0.43 -24.68 10.90
CA GLN A 80 0.98 -25.47 9.81
C GLN A 80 -0.03 -26.50 9.32
N GLN A 81 -0.69 -27.25 10.22
CA GLN A 81 -1.74 -28.19 9.84
C GLN A 81 -2.87 -27.49 9.07
N LYS A 82 -3.35 -26.35 9.60
CA LYS A 82 -4.41 -25.56 8.97
C LYS A 82 -3.99 -25.02 7.60
N ALA A 83 -2.72 -24.65 7.44
CA ALA A 83 -2.18 -24.21 6.15
C ALA A 83 -2.15 -25.36 5.14
N TYR A 84 -1.74 -26.57 5.55
CA TYR A 84 -1.77 -27.76 4.70
C TYR A 84 -3.19 -28.14 4.28
N GLU A 85 -4.16 -28.10 5.20
CA GLU A 85 -5.56 -28.38 4.89
C GLU A 85 -6.15 -27.36 3.90
N LYS A 86 -5.87 -26.07 4.10
CA LYS A 86 -6.28 -25.02 3.17
C LYS A 86 -5.66 -25.22 1.78
N MET A 87 -4.36 -25.50 1.72
CA MET A 87 -3.68 -25.72 0.46
C MET A 87 -4.27 -26.93 -0.28
N ARG A 88 -4.55 -28.03 0.43
CA ARG A 88 -5.22 -29.20 -0.14
C ARG A 88 -6.60 -28.85 -0.70
N GLY A 89 -7.39 -28.06 0.03
CA GLY A 89 -8.71 -27.61 -0.43
C GLY A 89 -8.66 -26.72 -1.67
N ILE A 90 -7.67 -25.83 -1.74
CA ILE A 90 -7.43 -24.98 -2.93
C ILE A 90 -7.08 -25.87 -4.13
N LEU A 91 -6.13 -26.81 -3.98
CA LEU A 91 -5.75 -27.72 -5.07
C LEU A 91 -6.96 -28.54 -5.56
N GLN A 92 -7.75 -29.09 -4.64
CA GLN A 92 -8.96 -29.85 -5.00
C GLN A 92 -9.99 -28.98 -5.73
N THR A 93 -10.11 -27.71 -5.37
CA THR A 93 -11.00 -26.76 -6.08
C THR A 93 -10.50 -26.46 -7.48
N ILE A 94 -9.18 -26.26 -7.64
CA ILE A 94 -8.55 -26.05 -8.95
C ILE A 94 -8.77 -27.27 -9.85
N ASP A 95 -8.56 -28.48 -9.32
CA ASP A 95 -8.77 -29.72 -10.08
C ASP A 95 -10.24 -29.84 -10.54
N ALA A 96 -11.20 -29.56 -9.66
CA ALA A 96 -12.63 -29.58 -10.02
C ALA A 96 -12.99 -28.51 -11.08
N GLN A 97 -12.42 -27.31 -10.98
CA GLN A 97 -12.59 -26.24 -11.96
C GLN A 97 -11.97 -26.61 -13.31
N ASN A 98 -10.80 -27.23 -13.31
CA ASN A 98 -10.13 -27.71 -14.52
C ASN A 98 -10.96 -28.79 -15.22
N GLU A 99 -11.44 -29.80 -14.50
CA GLU A 99 -12.31 -30.85 -15.06
C GLU A 99 -13.60 -30.26 -15.63
N THR A 100 -14.21 -29.30 -14.94
CA THR A 100 -15.40 -28.61 -15.44
C THR A 100 -15.09 -27.85 -16.73
N THR A 101 -13.96 -27.15 -16.78
CA THR A 101 -13.52 -26.37 -17.96
C THR A 101 -13.21 -27.29 -19.15
N LEU A 102 -12.49 -28.39 -18.91
CA LEU A 102 -12.21 -29.41 -19.92
C LEU A 102 -13.49 -30.06 -20.44
N GLY A 103 -14.45 -30.34 -19.57
CA GLY A 103 -15.78 -30.85 -19.95
C GLY A 103 -16.57 -29.87 -20.81
N MET A 104 -16.54 -28.57 -20.47
CA MET A 104 -17.14 -27.52 -21.30
C MET A 104 -16.46 -27.43 -22.67
N LEU A 105 -15.12 -27.42 -22.71
CA LEU A 105 -14.36 -27.40 -23.97
C LEU A 105 -14.69 -28.62 -24.85
N ALA A 106 -14.77 -29.82 -24.27
CA ALA A 106 -15.16 -31.03 -25.00
C ALA A 106 -16.60 -30.93 -25.54
N SER A 107 -17.51 -30.29 -24.79
CA SER A 107 -18.88 -30.05 -25.24
C SER A 107 -18.93 -29.05 -26.41
N GLU A 108 -18.11 -28.01 -26.38
CA GLU A 108 -17.99 -27.04 -27.47
C GLU A 108 -17.36 -27.67 -28.70
N GLN A 109 -16.31 -28.47 -28.53
CA GLN A 109 -15.70 -29.21 -29.63
C GLN A 109 -16.72 -30.14 -30.30
N ARG A 110 -17.55 -30.85 -29.52
CA ARG A 110 -18.63 -31.69 -30.07
C ARG A 110 -19.68 -30.87 -30.82
N LYS A 111 -20.04 -29.69 -30.33
CA LYS A 111 -20.98 -28.78 -31.02
C LYS A 111 -20.38 -28.30 -32.36
N VAL A 112 -19.11 -27.90 -32.36
CA VAL A 112 -18.40 -27.45 -33.57
C VAL A 112 -18.31 -28.59 -34.59
N SER A 113 -17.91 -29.80 -34.17
CA SER A 113 -17.91 -30.98 -35.06
C SER A 113 -19.31 -31.28 -35.62
N GLY A 114 -20.36 -31.20 -34.79
CA GLY A 114 -21.73 -31.41 -35.25
C GLY A 114 -22.21 -30.38 -36.30
N VAL A 115 -21.77 -29.12 -36.19
CA VAL A 115 -22.06 -28.08 -37.19
C VAL A 115 -21.29 -28.33 -38.49
N LEU A 116 -20.04 -28.79 -38.41
CA LEU A 116 -19.22 -29.12 -39.58
C LEU A 116 -19.78 -30.33 -40.34
N ASP A 117 -20.21 -31.39 -39.64
CA ASP A 117 -20.83 -32.57 -40.26
C ASP A 117 -22.20 -32.25 -40.88
N ALA A 118 -22.95 -31.29 -40.31
CA ALA A 118 -24.21 -30.81 -40.89
C ALA A 118 -24.01 -29.98 -42.19
N HIS A 119 -22.77 -29.62 -42.52
CA HIS A 119 -22.38 -28.87 -43.71
C HIS A 119 -21.61 -29.76 -44.72
N GLU A 120 -21.94 -31.05 -44.83
CA GLU A 120 -21.52 -31.86 -45.98
C GLU A 120 -22.29 -31.38 -47.23
N PRO A 121 -21.62 -30.88 -48.29
CA PRO A 121 -22.31 -30.25 -49.42
C PRO A 121 -22.94 -31.31 -50.33
N GLN A 122 -24.27 -31.38 -50.35
CA GLN A 122 -25.00 -31.95 -51.48
C GLN A 122 -24.60 -31.18 -52.75
N GLY A 123 -23.89 -31.87 -53.64
CA GLY A 123 -23.47 -31.35 -54.94
C GLY A 123 -24.64 -30.81 -55.75
N ASP A 124 -24.34 -29.80 -56.57
CA ASP A 124 -25.16 -29.25 -57.66
C ASP A 124 -26.03 -28.01 -57.39
N ALA A 125 -25.90 -27.33 -56.24
CA ALA A 125 -26.52 -26.00 -55.99
C ALA A 125 -25.52 -24.86 -55.63
N GLN A 126 -24.22 -25.11 -55.80
CA GLN A 126 -23.16 -24.28 -55.19
C GLN A 126 -22.87 -22.92 -55.87
N ALA A 127 -23.35 -22.66 -57.08
CA ALA A 127 -23.08 -21.38 -57.74
C ALA A 127 -23.94 -20.22 -57.22
N SER A 128 -25.18 -20.50 -56.79
CA SER A 128 -26.09 -19.46 -56.28
C SER A 128 -25.92 -19.22 -54.78
N GLY A 129 -25.69 -20.27 -53.99
CA GLY A 129 -25.44 -20.13 -52.55
C GLY A 129 -24.08 -19.52 -52.20
N ALA A 130 -23.04 -19.74 -53.02
CA ALA A 130 -21.73 -19.14 -52.78
C ALA A 130 -21.74 -17.61 -52.92
N ALA A 131 -22.55 -17.05 -53.83
CA ALA A 131 -22.69 -15.60 -53.99
C ALA A 131 -23.46 -14.98 -52.81
N GLU A 132 -24.54 -15.62 -52.37
CA GLU A 132 -25.36 -15.14 -51.24
C GLU A 132 -24.62 -15.27 -49.89
N LEU A 133 -23.83 -16.33 -49.71
CA LEU A 133 -22.93 -16.48 -48.54
C LEU A 133 -21.79 -15.46 -48.56
N GLN A 134 -21.23 -15.13 -49.73
CA GLN A 134 -20.21 -14.09 -49.86
C GLN A 134 -20.76 -12.71 -49.54
N ASP A 135 -21.97 -12.38 -50.01
CA ASP A 135 -22.64 -11.12 -49.69
C ASP A 135 -23.02 -11.03 -48.20
N SER A 136 -23.53 -12.12 -47.61
CA SER A 136 -23.78 -12.19 -46.16
C SER A 136 -22.49 -12.03 -45.34
N THR A 137 -21.38 -12.63 -45.79
CA THR A 137 -20.07 -12.46 -45.14
C THR A 137 -19.56 -11.03 -45.27
N ARG A 138 -19.79 -10.39 -46.43
CA ARG A 138 -19.41 -9.00 -46.67
C ARG A 138 -20.22 -8.03 -45.79
N GLU A 139 -21.51 -8.28 -45.62
CA GLU A 139 -22.39 -7.52 -44.75
C GLU A 139 -22.01 -7.69 -43.27
N ALA A 140 -21.72 -8.92 -42.84
CA ALA A 140 -21.22 -9.20 -41.49
C ALA A 140 -19.90 -8.46 -41.20
N LEU A 141 -18.95 -8.48 -42.15
CA LEU A 141 -17.70 -7.73 -42.02
C LEU A 141 -17.92 -6.21 -41.96
N ALA A 142 -18.90 -5.67 -42.69
CA ALA A 142 -19.26 -4.26 -42.62
C ALA A 142 -19.85 -3.89 -41.24
N MET A 143 -20.76 -4.70 -40.69
CA MET A 143 -21.31 -4.51 -39.34
C MET A 143 -20.23 -4.60 -38.26
N ILE A 144 -19.32 -5.58 -38.37
CA ILE A 144 -18.18 -5.71 -37.44
C ILE A 144 -17.27 -4.48 -37.56
N GLY A 145 -17.00 -3.99 -38.77
CA GLY A 145 -16.21 -2.78 -38.99
C GLY A 145 -16.84 -1.54 -38.36
N GLU A 146 -18.15 -1.38 -38.47
CA GLU A 146 -18.89 -0.27 -37.85
C GLU A 146 -18.86 -0.37 -36.31
N GLN A 147 -19.10 -1.57 -35.76
CA GLN A 147 -19.02 -1.82 -34.32
C GLN A 147 -17.62 -1.54 -33.75
N LEU A 148 -16.57 -2.04 -34.42
CA LEU A 148 -15.19 -1.79 -34.02
C LEU A 148 -14.85 -0.30 -34.08
N THR A 149 -15.32 0.40 -35.12
CA THR A 149 -15.13 1.85 -35.23
C THR A 149 -15.83 2.59 -34.08
N GLY A 150 -17.02 2.15 -33.68
CA GLY A 150 -17.74 2.69 -32.52
C GLY A 150 -16.98 2.47 -31.21
N LEU A 151 -16.49 1.24 -30.97
CA LEU A 151 -15.70 0.90 -29.78
C LEU A 151 -14.40 1.69 -29.71
N ILE A 152 -13.68 1.85 -30.84
CA ILE A 152 -12.46 2.64 -30.90
C ILE A 152 -12.72 4.11 -30.52
N ARG A 153 -13.81 4.71 -31.02
CA ARG A 153 -14.17 6.09 -30.67
C ARG A 153 -14.48 6.24 -29.17
N GLN A 154 -15.23 5.30 -28.61
CA GLN A 154 -15.57 5.29 -27.18
C GLN A 154 -14.32 5.14 -26.31
N GLU A 155 -13.40 4.25 -26.68
CA GLU A 155 -12.15 4.05 -25.94
C GLU A 155 -11.25 5.28 -25.99
N ILE A 156 -11.14 5.93 -27.16
CA ILE A 156 -10.41 7.19 -27.30
C ILE A 156 -11.03 8.26 -26.38
N GLU A 157 -12.35 8.44 -26.41
CA GLU A 157 -13.03 9.41 -25.56
C GLU A 157 -12.85 9.12 -24.06
N ALA A 158 -12.97 7.85 -23.66
CA ALA A 158 -12.77 7.42 -22.28
C ALA A 158 -11.34 7.67 -21.81
N CYS A 159 -10.34 7.36 -22.65
CA CYS A 159 -8.93 7.60 -22.35
C CYS A 159 -8.63 9.10 -22.18
N PHE A 160 -9.15 9.94 -23.09
CA PHE A 160 -9.01 11.40 -22.98
C PHE A 160 -9.67 11.94 -21.73
N ARG A 161 -10.90 11.52 -21.42
CA ARG A 161 -11.61 11.92 -20.18
C ARG A 161 -10.81 11.50 -18.95
N GLN A 162 -10.39 10.24 -18.85
CA GLN A 162 -9.60 9.77 -17.71
C GLN A 162 -8.31 10.60 -17.51
N TYR A 163 -7.60 10.91 -18.60
CA TYR A 163 -6.39 11.71 -18.52
C TYR A 163 -6.69 13.16 -18.11
N VAL A 164 -7.67 13.81 -18.77
CA VAL A 164 -8.02 15.21 -18.54
C VAL A 164 -8.64 15.41 -17.16
N ASP A 165 -9.54 14.53 -16.73
CA ASP A 165 -10.20 14.60 -15.42
C ASP A 165 -9.15 14.45 -14.30
N SER A 166 -8.22 13.50 -14.43
CA SER A 166 -7.12 13.34 -13.45
C SER A 166 -6.15 14.54 -13.44
N LEU A 167 -5.97 15.21 -14.57
CA LEU A 167 -5.15 16.41 -14.68
C LEU A 167 -5.88 17.60 -14.05
N ALA A 168 -7.17 17.76 -14.33
CA ALA A 168 -8.03 18.81 -13.80
C ALA A 168 -8.14 18.71 -12.27
N GLU A 169 -8.33 17.51 -11.72
CA GLU A 169 -8.38 17.28 -10.28
C GLU A 169 -7.05 17.65 -9.60
N ARG A 170 -5.91 17.23 -10.17
CA ARG A 170 -4.58 17.60 -9.65
C ARG A 170 -4.33 19.10 -9.73
N LEU A 171 -4.80 19.75 -10.79
CA LEU A 171 -4.66 21.20 -10.95
C LEU A 171 -5.53 21.95 -9.93
N ALA A 172 -6.77 21.50 -9.71
CA ALA A 172 -7.67 22.05 -8.71
C ALA A 172 -7.06 21.95 -7.30
N ILE A 173 -6.61 20.76 -6.89
CA ILE A 173 -5.94 20.56 -5.59
C ILE A 173 -4.74 21.49 -5.42
N ARG A 174 -3.94 21.68 -6.49
CA ARG A 174 -2.77 22.55 -6.43
C ARG A 174 -3.15 24.03 -6.33
N LEU A 175 -4.20 24.45 -7.02
CA LEU A 175 -4.72 25.82 -6.95
C LEU A 175 -5.31 26.09 -5.57
N ASP A 176 -6.11 25.17 -5.03
CA ASP A 176 -6.68 25.27 -3.67
C ASP A 176 -5.57 25.36 -2.61
N ALA A 177 -4.54 24.50 -2.71
CA ALA A 177 -3.39 24.57 -1.80
C ALA A 177 -2.59 25.88 -1.93
N MET A 178 -2.53 26.47 -3.13
CA MET A 178 -1.92 27.79 -3.32
C MET A 178 -2.77 28.89 -2.71
N GLU A 179 -4.09 28.81 -2.84
CA GLU A 179 -5.04 29.74 -2.25
C GLU A 179 -5.00 29.68 -0.72
N GLU A 180 -5.02 28.49 -0.12
CA GLU A 180 -4.87 28.31 1.34
C GLU A 180 -3.55 28.91 1.85
N ARG A 181 -2.45 28.71 1.12
CA ARG A 181 -1.15 29.32 1.48
C ARG A 181 -1.21 30.84 1.40
N LEU A 182 -1.83 31.41 0.38
CA LEU A 182 -1.98 32.86 0.24
C LEU A 182 -2.88 33.43 1.34
N GLN A 183 -3.98 32.76 1.67
CA GLN A 183 -4.87 33.14 2.78
C GLN A 183 -4.14 33.05 4.13
N SER A 184 -3.33 32.01 4.35
CA SER A 184 -2.49 31.88 5.55
C SER A 184 -1.39 32.95 5.65
N ILE A 185 -0.87 33.45 4.53
CA ILE A 185 0.14 34.53 4.52
C ILE A 185 -0.53 35.90 4.73
N GLY A 186 -1.75 36.10 4.21
CA GLY A 186 -2.59 37.27 4.48
C GLY A 186 -3.13 37.30 5.91
N ALA A 187 -3.33 36.13 6.53
CA ALA A 187 -3.60 35.93 7.94
C ALA A 187 -2.30 35.73 8.74
N GLY A 188 -1.39 36.70 8.68
CA GLY A 188 -0.25 36.77 9.58
C GLY A 188 -0.69 36.87 11.05
N PRO A 189 0.08 36.32 12.00
CA PRO A 189 -0.36 36.07 13.37
C PRO A 189 -0.57 37.39 14.13
N VAL A 190 -1.82 37.67 14.49
CA VAL A 190 -2.09 38.53 15.64
C VAL A 190 -1.94 37.64 16.88
N GLU A 191 -0.71 37.53 17.37
CA GLU A 191 -0.38 37.43 18.80
C GLU A 191 1.11 37.72 18.97
N LEU A 192 1.41 38.99 19.26
CA LEU A 192 2.71 39.48 19.70
C LEU A 192 2.44 40.27 20.98
N SER A 193 3.01 39.79 22.10
CA SER A 193 3.15 40.36 23.47
C SER A 193 2.70 39.31 24.49
N GLU A 194 3.56 38.71 25.31
CA GLU A 194 4.66 39.30 26.08
C GLU A 194 5.92 38.42 26.04
N SER A 195 7.05 39.00 25.64
CA SER A 195 8.36 38.53 26.10
C SER A 195 9.18 39.73 26.50
N THR A 196 9.03 40.08 27.77
CA THR A 196 9.84 41.07 28.45
C THR A 196 11.13 40.40 28.91
N ALA A 197 12.22 40.57 28.16
CA ALA A 197 13.57 40.52 28.72
C ALA A 197 14.54 41.29 27.83
N ALA A 198 14.78 42.53 28.25
CA ALA A 198 15.87 43.36 27.78
C ALA A 198 17.22 42.64 27.94
N ALA A 199 17.97 42.52 26.86
CA ALA A 199 19.42 42.44 26.90
C ALA A 199 19.97 43.43 25.87
N THR A 200 20.32 44.58 26.41
CA THR A 200 20.99 45.72 25.77
C THR A 200 22.35 45.35 25.18
N ALA A 201 22.73 46.13 24.16
CA ALA A 201 24.10 46.45 23.72
C ALA A 201 24.69 45.59 22.59
N GLY A 202 24.58 46.14 21.38
CA GLY A 202 25.30 45.71 20.18
C GLY A 202 25.10 46.71 19.04
N VAL A 203 25.26 48.00 19.34
CA VAL A 203 25.31 49.10 18.37
C VAL A 203 26.55 48.90 17.49
N HIS A 204 26.37 48.62 16.20
CA HIS A 204 27.06 49.34 15.15
C HIS A 204 26.25 49.34 13.86
N ASP A 205 25.88 50.56 13.52
CA ASP A 205 25.16 51.09 12.39
C ASP A 205 26.10 51.20 11.17
N ILE A 206 25.65 50.78 9.98
CA ILE A 206 26.10 51.35 8.70
C ILE A 206 24.90 51.35 7.74
N PRO A 207 24.40 52.53 7.31
CA PRO A 207 23.31 52.68 6.36
C PRO A 207 23.81 52.99 4.93
N GLY A 208 22.93 52.83 3.93
CA GLY A 208 23.02 53.50 2.62
C GLY A 208 23.18 52.54 1.43
N GLN A 209 22.11 52.34 0.64
CA GLN A 209 21.89 52.85 -0.73
C GLN A 209 22.88 52.33 -1.80
N ALA A 210 22.61 52.14 -3.09
CA ALA A 210 21.46 51.98 -3.99
C ALA A 210 22.10 51.81 -5.40
N SER A 211 21.54 50.95 -6.26
CA SER A 211 21.55 50.91 -7.75
C SER A 211 22.64 51.61 -8.63
N MET A 212 23.03 50.88 -9.69
CA MET A 212 23.40 51.27 -11.07
C MET A 212 24.55 52.26 -11.32
N GLU A 213 25.70 51.74 -11.80
CA GLU A 213 26.19 51.75 -13.20
C GLU A 213 27.39 50.79 -13.34
#